data_AF-C7BEY8-F1
#
_entry.id   AF-C7BEY8-F1
#
_cell.length_a   1.000
_cell.length_b   1.000
_cell.length_c   1.000
_cell.angle_alpha   90.00
_cell.angle_beta   90.00
_cell.angle_gamma   90.00
#
_symmetry.space_group_name_H-M   'P 1'
#
loop_
_entity.id
_entity.type
_entity.pdbx_description
1 polymer ?
#
loop_
_entity_poly.entity_id
_entity_poly.type
_entity_poly.pdbx_seq_one_letter_code
_entity_poly.pdbx_strand_id
1 'polypeptide(L)'
;MRRKFYLNNSVVKIMINFKNSNSVANFHSFLSRKNELATKQIFYWWTKQFVVFGLGFFLTTSAQAYPIFAQQNYENPREANGRIVCANCHLAQKPVEIEVPQAILPDTVFEAVVKIPYDKQIKQVLANGKKGDLNVGAVLILPEGFELAPPDRIPEEMKAKIGKLYFQTYSPEKQNILVVGPVSGKKYSEIVFPILSPDPTKNKAISYLKYPIYIGGNRGRGQVYPDGSKSNNTIYTCSTSGQITAIEPIDKKGGYIITIQPTSGEAIQEKVPAGPELLVKVGDNVQIDQPLTNNPNVGGFGQEETEIVLQNPARVQGLLVFFIFVLFAQVFLVLKKKQFEKVQLSEMNF
;
A
#
# COMPACT_ATOMS: atom_id res chain seq x y z
N MET A 1 -53.85 -2.27 -27.54
CA MET A 1 -54.45 -1.38 -28.56
C MET A 1 -53.51 -1.36 -29.77
N ARG A 2 -53.96 -1.70 -31.00
CA ARG A 2 -53.17 -1.76 -32.28
C ARG A 2 -52.01 -2.80 -32.28
N ARG A 3 -51.94 -3.79 -33.20
CA ARG A 3 -51.52 -3.80 -34.65
C ARG A 3 -50.03 -3.43 -34.83
N LYS A 4 -49.21 -4.00 -35.75
CA LYS A 4 -49.23 -5.13 -36.75
C LYS A 4 -47.71 -5.41 -37.06
N PHE A 5 -47.15 -6.32 -37.89
CA PHE A 5 -47.47 -7.32 -38.94
C PHE A 5 -46.77 -8.67 -38.54
N TYR A 6 -47.01 -9.92 -38.98
CA TYR A 6 -47.54 -10.66 -40.17
C TYR A 6 -46.47 -11.41 -41.00
N LEU A 7 -46.91 -12.51 -41.66
CA LEU A 7 -46.21 -13.43 -42.61
C LEU A 7 -45.55 -14.67 -41.95
N ASN A 8 -46.21 -15.82 -41.76
CA ASN A 8 -47.08 -16.68 -42.61
C ASN A 8 -46.31 -17.65 -43.51
N ASN A 9 -46.24 -18.93 -43.09
CA ASN A 9 -45.69 -20.03 -43.89
C ASN A 9 -46.73 -20.50 -44.92
N SER A 10 -46.33 -20.65 -46.18
CA SER A 10 -47.12 -21.40 -47.19
C SER A 10 -46.21 -22.13 -48.16
N VAL A 11 -46.26 -23.46 -48.05
CA VAL A 11 -45.44 -24.46 -48.75
C VAL A 11 -45.55 -24.35 -50.28
N VAL A 12 -44.41 -24.46 -50.98
CA VAL A 12 -44.38 -24.95 -52.37
C VAL A 12 -43.68 -26.31 -52.39
N LYS A 13 -44.45 -27.36 -52.71
CA LYS A 13 -44.04 -28.77 -52.60
C LYS A 13 -43.53 -29.27 -53.95
N ILE A 14 -42.29 -28.94 -54.32
CA ILE A 14 -41.69 -29.42 -55.57
C ILE A 14 -41.30 -30.90 -55.41
N MET A 15 -42.00 -31.80 -56.10
CA MET A 15 -41.54 -33.17 -56.32
C MET A 15 -40.35 -33.15 -57.27
N ILE A 16 -39.18 -33.60 -56.80
CA ILE A 16 -38.06 -33.97 -57.66
C ILE A 16 -37.80 -35.46 -57.47
N ASN A 17 -37.86 -36.20 -58.58
CA ASN A 17 -37.77 -37.65 -58.58
C ASN A 17 -36.28 -38.09 -58.52
N PHE A 18 -35.92 -38.94 -57.56
CA PHE A 18 -34.52 -39.31 -57.32
C PHE A 18 -33.99 -40.26 -58.40
N LYS A 19 -32.87 -39.91 -59.05
CA LYS A 19 -32.18 -40.80 -60.00
C LYS A 19 -30.66 -40.65 -60.05
N ASN A 20 -30.00 -40.80 -58.90
CA ASN A 20 -28.64 -41.39 -58.79
C ASN A 20 -28.22 -41.58 -57.31
N SER A 21 -27.62 -42.72 -56.99
CA SER A 21 -27.29 -43.15 -55.61
C SER A 21 -25.99 -42.56 -55.04
N ASN A 22 -25.06 -42.10 -55.89
CA ASN A 22 -23.69 -41.78 -55.48
C ASN A 22 -23.50 -40.43 -54.75
N SER A 23 -24.56 -39.63 -54.57
CA SER A 23 -24.49 -38.33 -53.86
C SER A 23 -24.51 -38.49 -52.33
N VAL A 24 -25.34 -39.41 -51.82
CA VAL A 24 -25.71 -39.47 -50.38
C VAL A 24 -24.53 -39.86 -49.48
N ALA A 25 -23.68 -40.78 -49.94
CA ALA A 25 -22.54 -41.30 -49.16
C ALA A 25 -21.51 -40.21 -48.80
N ASN A 26 -21.24 -39.28 -49.72
CA ASN A 26 -20.27 -38.20 -49.50
C ASN A 26 -20.81 -37.14 -48.52
N PHE A 27 -22.12 -36.89 -48.51
CA PHE A 27 -22.72 -35.93 -47.57
C PHE A 27 -22.71 -36.48 -46.13
N HIS A 28 -22.97 -37.78 -45.95
CA HIS A 28 -22.99 -38.42 -44.63
C HIS A 28 -21.59 -38.47 -43.99
N SER A 29 -20.53 -38.75 -44.76
CA SER A 29 -19.16 -38.77 -44.24
C SER A 29 -18.64 -37.36 -43.90
N PHE A 30 -19.03 -36.33 -44.67
CA PHE A 30 -18.70 -34.94 -44.40
C PHE A 30 -19.38 -34.40 -43.12
N LEU A 31 -20.66 -34.72 -42.91
CA LEU A 31 -21.37 -34.38 -41.67
C LEU A 31 -20.78 -35.09 -40.45
N SER A 32 -20.47 -36.38 -40.57
CA SER A 32 -19.84 -37.17 -39.51
C SER A 32 -18.50 -36.55 -39.06
N ARG A 33 -17.60 -36.26 -40.00
CA ARG A 33 -16.30 -35.63 -39.69
C ARG A 33 -16.42 -34.24 -39.07
N LYS A 34 -17.41 -33.43 -39.49
CA LYS A 34 -17.66 -32.12 -38.87
C LYS A 34 -18.12 -32.24 -37.42
N ASN A 35 -19.01 -33.18 -37.11
CA ASN A 35 -19.46 -33.40 -35.73
C ASN A 35 -18.33 -33.91 -34.82
N GLU A 36 -17.45 -34.78 -35.33
CA GLU A 36 -16.30 -35.30 -34.57
C GLU A 36 -15.25 -34.20 -34.27
N LEU A 37 -14.98 -33.30 -35.23
CA LEU A 37 -14.11 -32.14 -35.02
C LEU A 37 -14.73 -31.13 -34.01
N ALA A 38 -16.03 -30.86 -34.12
CA ALA A 38 -16.73 -29.96 -33.21
C ALA A 38 -16.74 -30.49 -31.77
N THR A 39 -17.06 -31.78 -31.55
CA THR A 39 -17.06 -32.36 -30.19
C THR A 39 -15.65 -32.39 -29.58
N LYS A 40 -14.60 -32.67 -30.38
CA LYS A 40 -13.20 -32.57 -29.92
C LYS A 40 -12.80 -31.14 -29.54
N GLN A 41 -13.22 -30.12 -30.30
CA GLN A 41 -12.98 -28.72 -29.92
C GLN A 41 -13.74 -28.31 -28.66
N ILE A 42 -15.00 -28.72 -28.49
CA ILE A 42 -15.79 -28.44 -27.29
C ILE A 42 -15.15 -29.10 -26.06
N PHE A 43 -14.74 -30.37 -26.17
CA PHE A 43 -14.05 -31.09 -25.08
C PHE A 43 -12.70 -30.44 -24.71
N TYR A 44 -11.92 -29.97 -25.70
CA TYR A 44 -10.69 -29.21 -25.47
C TYR A 44 -10.93 -27.86 -24.78
N TRP A 45 -12.03 -27.17 -25.09
CA TRP A 45 -12.44 -25.95 -24.38
C TRP A 45 -12.85 -26.23 -22.94
N TRP A 46 -13.70 -27.24 -22.71
CA TRP A 46 -14.15 -27.62 -21.37
C TRP A 46 -13.01 -28.09 -20.48
N THR A 47 -12.08 -28.91 -21.00
CA THR A 47 -10.89 -29.34 -20.24
C THR A 47 -9.96 -28.18 -19.91
N LYS A 48 -9.76 -27.22 -20.83
CA LYS A 48 -9.01 -25.99 -20.51
C LYS A 48 -9.67 -25.18 -19.40
N GLN A 49 -10.99 -25.00 -19.44
CA GLN A 49 -11.71 -24.29 -18.37
C GLN A 49 -11.62 -25.02 -17.03
N PHE A 50 -11.75 -26.36 -17.00
CA PHE A 50 -11.58 -27.14 -15.77
C PHE A 50 -10.17 -27.06 -15.17
N VAL A 51 -9.12 -27.03 -16.00
CA VAL A 51 -7.74 -26.83 -15.54
C VAL A 51 -7.54 -25.42 -14.95
N VAL A 52 -8.09 -24.38 -15.60
CA VAL A 52 -8.04 -23.01 -15.08
C VAL A 52 -8.81 -22.88 -13.75
N PHE A 53 -9.98 -23.49 -13.64
CA PHE A 53 -10.80 -23.44 -12.42
C PHE A 53 -10.19 -24.25 -11.26
N GLY A 54 -9.62 -25.43 -11.56
CA GLY A 54 -8.97 -26.29 -10.57
C GLY A 54 -7.69 -25.70 -9.97
N LEU A 55 -6.96 -24.88 -10.74
CA LEU A 55 -5.79 -24.13 -10.24
C LEU A 55 -6.16 -22.96 -9.31
N GLY A 56 -7.42 -22.50 -9.30
CA GLY A 56 -7.87 -21.39 -8.45
C GLY A 56 -7.99 -21.71 -6.96
N PHE A 57 -8.16 -22.99 -6.58
CA PHE A 57 -8.60 -23.39 -5.24
C PHE A 57 -7.49 -23.71 -4.23
N PHE A 58 -6.21 -23.60 -4.59
CA PHE A 58 -5.07 -23.93 -3.71
C PHE A 58 -4.23 -22.73 -3.24
N LEU A 59 -4.72 -21.50 -3.42
CA LEU A 59 -4.07 -20.29 -2.88
C LEU A 59 -4.43 -20.06 -1.40
N THR A 60 -3.83 -20.83 -0.50
CA THR A 60 -3.82 -20.50 0.94
C THR A 60 -3.04 -19.21 1.16
N THR A 61 -3.71 -18.12 1.54
CA THR A 61 -3.13 -16.78 1.63
C THR A 61 -2.17 -16.65 2.82
N SER A 62 -0.86 -16.73 2.56
CA SER A 62 0.20 -16.55 3.55
C SER A 62 0.39 -15.08 3.94
N ALA A 63 -0.45 -14.62 4.87
CA ALA A 63 -0.63 -13.20 5.19
C ALA A 63 0.68 -12.43 5.54
N GLN A 64 1.11 -11.60 4.59
CA GLN A 64 2.05 -10.50 4.79
C GLN A 64 1.33 -9.27 5.37
N ALA A 65 2.07 -8.18 5.59
CA ALA A 65 1.48 -6.85 5.72
C ALA A 65 1.22 -6.27 4.31
N TYR A 66 0.01 -5.79 4.04
CA TYR A 66 -0.36 -5.28 2.72
C TYR A 66 -1.05 -3.90 2.80
N PRO A 67 -0.66 -2.91 1.98
CA PRO A 67 -1.41 -1.66 1.83
C PRO A 67 -2.85 -1.88 1.33
N ILE A 68 -3.13 -2.96 0.61
CA ILE A 68 -4.47 -3.29 0.08
C ILE A 68 -5.53 -3.38 1.19
N PHE A 69 -5.16 -3.80 2.41
CA PHE A 69 -6.10 -3.85 3.54
C PHE A 69 -6.50 -2.45 4.02
N ALA A 70 -5.67 -1.43 3.82
CA ALA A 70 -6.10 -0.04 4.03
C ALA A 70 -7.11 0.34 2.94
N GLN A 71 -6.74 0.18 1.66
CA GLN A 71 -7.56 0.55 0.49
C GLN A 71 -8.94 -0.13 0.45
N GLN A 72 -9.05 -1.36 0.99
CA GLN A 72 -10.30 -2.13 1.02
C GLN A 72 -11.25 -1.77 2.17
N ASN A 73 -10.74 -1.23 3.29
CA ASN A 73 -11.51 -1.05 4.52
C ASN A 73 -11.64 0.43 4.95
N TYR A 74 -10.87 1.34 4.34
CA TYR A 74 -10.87 2.76 4.64
C TYR A 74 -10.88 3.57 3.34
N GLU A 75 -11.78 4.54 3.23
CA GLU A 75 -11.86 5.39 2.04
C GLU A 75 -10.69 6.40 1.97
N ASN A 76 -10.17 6.82 3.12
CA ASN A 76 -9.03 7.71 3.28
C ASN A 76 -8.01 7.05 4.24
N PRO A 77 -6.71 6.94 3.89
CA PRO A 77 -5.74 6.35 4.79
C PRO A 77 -5.40 7.22 5.99
N ARG A 78 -5.81 8.51 6.05
CA ARG A 78 -5.58 9.41 7.19
C ARG A 78 -6.91 9.80 7.85
N GLU A 79 -7.04 9.46 9.12
CA GLU A 79 -8.12 9.85 10.03
C GLU A 79 -8.07 11.37 10.31
N ALA A 80 -9.18 11.97 10.75
CA ALA A 80 -9.28 13.43 11.00
C ALA A 80 -8.36 13.95 12.12
N ASN A 81 -7.93 13.06 13.02
CA ASN A 81 -6.91 13.29 14.06
C ASN A 81 -5.46 13.28 13.52
N GLY A 82 -5.26 13.02 12.22
CA GLY A 82 -3.96 12.90 11.56
C GLY A 82 -3.32 11.51 11.59
N ARG A 83 -3.91 10.53 12.27
CA ARG A 83 -3.45 9.14 12.34
C ARG A 83 -3.67 8.42 11.02
N ILE A 84 -2.72 7.57 10.63
CA ILE A 84 -2.80 6.75 9.43
C ILE A 84 -3.34 5.36 9.80
N VAL A 85 -4.36 4.90 9.07
CA VAL A 85 -5.18 3.72 9.40
C VAL A 85 -4.39 2.40 9.51
N CYS A 86 -3.17 2.34 8.95
CA CYS A 86 -2.24 1.23 9.16
C CYS A 86 -1.99 0.97 10.66
N ALA A 87 -1.99 2.01 11.49
CA ALA A 87 -1.85 1.94 12.95
C ALA A 87 -3.03 1.23 13.67
N ASN A 88 -4.13 0.90 12.98
CA ASN A 88 -5.22 0.09 13.53
C ASN A 88 -4.90 -1.42 13.51
N CYS A 89 -4.02 -1.87 12.60
CA CYS A 89 -3.57 -3.27 12.53
C CYS A 89 -2.11 -3.46 12.96
N HIS A 90 -1.28 -2.42 12.84
CA HIS A 90 0.14 -2.42 13.21
C HIS A 90 0.34 -1.63 14.50
N LEU A 91 0.29 -2.35 15.62
CA LEU A 91 0.14 -1.77 16.96
C LEU A 91 1.48 -1.39 17.63
N ALA A 92 2.60 -1.94 17.14
CA ALA A 92 3.93 -1.54 17.62
C ALA A 92 4.44 -0.29 16.88
N GLN A 93 4.87 0.72 17.62
CA GLN A 93 5.46 1.94 17.07
C GLN A 93 6.97 1.79 16.82
N LYS A 94 7.44 2.30 15.67
CA LYS A 94 8.87 2.42 15.31
C LYS A 94 9.07 3.66 14.42
N PRO A 95 10.19 4.39 14.49
CA PRO A 95 10.40 5.61 13.69
C PRO A 95 10.45 5.34 12.18
N VAL A 96 10.10 6.32 11.36
CA VAL A 96 10.32 6.37 9.91
C VAL A 96 10.79 7.78 9.58
N GLU A 97 11.49 7.95 8.46
CA GLU A 97 12.00 9.26 8.03
C GLU A 97 11.52 9.56 6.61
N ILE A 98 11.37 10.84 6.27
CA ILE A 98 11.11 11.31 4.91
C ILE A 98 12.00 12.51 4.58
N GLU A 99 12.67 12.44 3.44
CA GLU A 99 13.48 13.51 2.87
C GLU A 99 12.84 13.98 1.55
N VAL A 100 12.58 15.28 1.46
CA VAL A 100 12.06 15.97 0.27
C VAL A 100 12.83 17.28 0.05
N PRO A 101 12.88 17.82 -1.18
CA PRO A 101 13.44 19.15 -1.40
C PRO A 101 12.61 20.21 -0.67
N GLN A 102 13.26 21.17 -0.01
CA GLN A 102 12.60 22.27 0.71
C GLN A 102 11.62 23.06 -0.18
N ALA A 103 11.99 23.25 -1.45
CA ALA A 103 11.16 23.86 -2.48
C ALA A 103 11.36 23.16 -3.83
N ILE A 104 10.30 23.10 -4.63
CA ILE A 104 10.33 22.65 -6.02
C ILE A 104 9.66 23.68 -6.95
N LEU A 105 9.92 23.58 -8.24
CA LEU A 105 9.24 24.35 -9.28
C LEU A 105 8.04 23.56 -9.84
N PRO A 106 7.09 24.19 -10.55
CA PRO A 106 6.05 23.51 -11.32
C PRO A 106 6.57 22.50 -12.33
N ASP A 107 5.75 21.51 -12.70
CA ASP A 107 6.00 20.55 -13.79
C ASP A 107 7.40 19.91 -13.72
N THR A 108 7.85 19.61 -12.50
CA THR A 108 9.21 19.15 -12.17
C THR A 108 9.13 17.80 -11.47
N VAL A 109 9.93 16.84 -11.92
CA VAL A 109 10.08 15.55 -11.24
C VAL A 109 11.11 15.66 -10.13
N PHE A 110 10.77 15.19 -8.93
CA PHE A 110 11.65 15.18 -7.76
C PHE A 110 11.59 13.85 -6.99
N GLU A 111 12.61 13.61 -6.17
CA GLU A 111 12.68 12.44 -5.28
C GLU A 111 12.06 12.77 -3.93
N ALA A 112 11.12 11.94 -3.48
CA ALA A 112 10.73 11.86 -2.07
C ALA A 112 11.26 10.54 -1.50
N VAL A 113 12.24 10.62 -0.60
CA VAL A 113 12.95 9.44 -0.08
C VAL A 113 12.38 9.07 1.29
N VAL A 114 11.76 7.90 1.38
CA VAL A 114 11.18 7.37 2.62
C VAL A 114 12.09 6.28 3.18
N LYS A 115 12.52 6.43 4.44
CA LYS A 115 13.35 5.45 5.13
C LYS A 115 12.55 4.72 6.21
N ILE A 116 12.68 3.39 6.23
CA ILE A 116 12.03 2.48 7.18
C ILE A 116 13.15 1.68 7.88
N PRO A 117 13.94 2.32 8.76
CA PRO A 117 15.17 1.73 9.30
C PRO A 117 14.87 0.59 10.28
N TYR A 118 15.51 -0.56 10.14
CA TYR A 118 15.42 -1.65 11.11
C TYR A 118 16.66 -2.53 11.08
N ASP A 119 16.92 -3.26 12.17
CA ASP A 119 17.99 -4.23 12.21
C ASP A 119 17.68 -5.42 11.29
N LYS A 120 18.46 -5.51 10.19
CA LYS A 120 18.33 -6.53 9.15
C LYS A 120 18.80 -7.93 9.59
N GLN A 121 19.39 -8.08 10.78
CA GLN A 121 19.69 -9.37 11.41
C GLN A 121 18.46 -9.99 12.08
N ILE A 122 17.52 -9.17 12.58
CA ILE A 122 16.34 -9.63 13.30
C ILE A 122 15.35 -10.33 12.34
N LYS A 123 14.72 -11.40 12.84
CA LYS A 123 13.71 -12.19 12.14
C LYS A 123 12.38 -12.15 12.88
N GLN A 124 11.29 -11.97 12.14
CA GLN A 124 9.91 -11.98 12.64
C GLN A 124 9.29 -13.38 12.59
N VAL A 125 8.20 -13.58 13.31
CA VAL A 125 7.32 -14.76 13.16
C VAL A 125 6.53 -14.66 11.85
N LEU A 126 6.69 -15.64 10.98
CA LEU A 126 5.88 -15.82 9.77
C LEU A 126 4.52 -16.48 10.08
N ALA A 127 3.59 -16.45 9.13
CA ALA A 127 2.24 -17.05 9.30
C ALA A 127 2.23 -18.57 9.57
N ASN A 128 3.37 -19.26 9.40
CA ASN A 128 3.56 -20.69 9.71
C ASN A 128 4.37 -20.92 11.01
N GLY A 129 4.50 -19.91 11.86
CA GLY A 129 5.24 -19.96 13.13
C GLY A 129 6.77 -19.92 13.02
N LYS A 130 7.35 -20.11 11.82
CA LYS A 130 8.82 -20.08 11.64
C LYS A 130 9.36 -18.65 11.64
N LYS A 131 10.58 -18.46 12.17
CA LYS A 131 11.26 -17.15 12.17
C LYS A 131 11.87 -16.86 10.79
N GLY A 132 11.55 -15.71 10.19
CA GLY A 132 11.96 -15.30 8.85
C GLY A 132 12.08 -13.80 8.65
N ASP A 133 12.42 -13.37 7.44
CA ASP A 133 12.75 -11.96 7.13
C ASP A 133 11.55 -11.01 7.20
N LEU A 134 11.83 -9.72 7.42
CA LEU A 134 10.83 -8.65 7.42
C LEU A 134 10.62 -8.09 5.99
N ASN A 135 9.36 -7.90 5.64
CA ASN A 135 8.93 -7.09 4.50
C ASN A 135 8.52 -5.69 4.98
N VAL A 136 8.57 -4.72 4.08
CA VAL A 136 8.19 -3.32 4.30
C VAL A 136 7.10 -2.87 3.33
N GLY A 137 6.40 -1.81 3.69
CA GLY A 137 5.45 -1.09 2.83
C GLY A 137 5.17 0.30 3.37
N ALA A 138 4.68 1.19 2.51
CA ALA A 138 4.42 2.58 2.85
C ALA A 138 3.19 3.15 2.13
N VAL A 139 2.64 4.22 2.71
CA VAL A 139 1.60 5.08 2.14
C VAL A 139 2.04 6.54 2.24
N LEU A 140 2.28 7.17 1.10
CA LEU A 140 2.70 8.56 0.94
C LEU A 140 1.49 9.39 0.50
N ILE A 141 1.13 10.39 1.30
CA ILE A 141 -0.02 11.27 1.09
C ILE A 141 0.52 12.63 0.68
N LEU A 142 0.38 12.96 -0.61
CA LEU A 142 0.85 14.20 -1.22
C LEU A 142 -0.28 15.25 -1.27
N PRO A 143 0.05 16.54 -1.49
CA PRO A 143 -0.95 17.57 -1.73
C PRO A 143 -1.70 17.32 -3.05
N GLU A 144 -2.88 17.92 -3.21
CA GLU A 144 -3.67 17.75 -4.43
C GLU A 144 -2.90 18.19 -5.69
N GLY A 145 -2.99 17.38 -6.75
CA GLY A 145 -2.30 17.58 -8.03
C GLY A 145 -0.81 17.25 -8.06
N PHE A 146 -0.19 16.86 -6.93
CA PHE A 146 1.06 16.10 -6.99
C PHE A 146 0.72 14.65 -7.33
N GLU A 147 1.49 14.03 -8.22
CA GLU A 147 1.21 12.69 -8.74
C GLU A 147 2.50 11.86 -8.92
N LEU A 148 2.35 10.56 -9.17
CA LEU A 148 3.46 9.69 -9.57
C LEU A 148 3.97 10.13 -10.95
N ALA A 149 5.26 10.42 -11.07
CA ALA A 149 5.82 10.92 -12.32
C ALA A 149 5.68 9.88 -13.48
N PRO A 150 5.27 10.30 -14.69
CA PRO A 150 5.20 9.42 -15.86
C PRO A 150 6.56 8.74 -16.16
N PRO A 151 6.61 7.45 -16.54
CA PRO A 151 7.87 6.70 -16.68
C PRO A 151 8.89 7.27 -17.70
N ASP A 152 8.40 8.04 -18.68
CA ASP A 152 9.18 8.81 -19.66
C ASP A 152 9.81 10.08 -19.06
N ARG A 153 9.19 10.69 -18.04
CA ARG A 153 9.67 11.88 -17.33
C ARG A 153 10.71 11.57 -16.24
N ILE A 154 10.81 10.32 -15.79
CA ILE A 154 11.74 9.91 -14.73
C ILE A 154 13.18 9.77 -15.30
N PRO A 155 14.20 10.43 -14.72
CA PRO A 155 15.61 10.24 -15.11
C PRO A 155 16.14 8.82 -14.83
N GLU A 156 17.09 8.34 -15.63
CA GLU A 156 17.65 6.98 -15.50
C GLU A 156 18.34 6.72 -14.14
N GLU A 157 18.99 7.73 -13.54
CA GLU A 157 19.55 7.63 -12.19
C GLU A 157 18.45 7.33 -11.14
N MET A 158 17.32 8.03 -11.24
CA MET A 158 16.17 7.84 -10.35
C MET A 158 15.52 6.47 -10.59
N LYS A 159 15.40 6.03 -11.85
CA LYS A 159 14.96 4.65 -12.19
C LYS A 159 15.86 3.58 -11.57
N ALA A 160 17.18 3.80 -11.53
CA ALA A 160 18.12 2.88 -10.90
C ALA A 160 17.89 2.77 -9.37
N LYS A 161 17.63 3.89 -8.69
CA LYS A 161 17.25 3.92 -7.25
C LYS A 161 15.93 3.18 -6.98
N ILE A 162 14.91 3.41 -7.81
CA ILE A 162 13.58 2.76 -7.74
C ILE A 162 13.69 1.24 -8.00
N GLY A 163 14.48 0.86 -9.00
CA GLY A 163 14.81 -0.52 -9.34
C GLY A 163 13.63 -1.37 -9.82
N LYS A 164 12.93 -2.04 -8.89
CA LYS A 164 11.77 -2.92 -9.17
C LYS A 164 10.63 -2.68 -8.18
N LEU A 165 10.52 -1.48 -7.63
CA LEU A 165 9.34 -1.04 -6.89
C LEU A 165 8.18 -0.79 -7.88
N TYR A 166 6.96 -1.01 -7.42
CA TYR A 166 5.74 -0.70 -8.15
C TYR A 166 4.83 0.10 -7.23
N PHE A 167 4.60 1.35 -7.60
CA PHE A 167 3.72 2.28 -6.88
C PHE A 167 2.31 2.16 -7.43
N GLN A 168 1.31 2.23 -6.57
CA GLN A 168 -0.10 2.26 -6.94
C GLN A 168 -0.75 3.50 -6.33
N THR A 169 -1.77 4.06 -6.97
CA THR A 169 -2.62 5.06 -6.32
C THR A 169 -3.51 4.37 -5.28
N TYR A 170 -3.93 5.09 -4.24
CA TYR A 170 -4.79 4.52 -3.19
C TYR A 170 -6.16 4.12 -3.72
N SER A 171 -6.72 4.95 -4.60
CA SER A 171 -7.90 4.67 -5.42
C SER A 171 -7.74 5.32 -6.81
N PRO A 172 -8.63 5.08 -7.78
CA PRO A 172 -8.60 5.77 -9.08
C PRO A 172 -8.72 7.30 -8.99
N GLU A 173 -9.43 7.78 -7.96
CA GLU A 173 -9.70 9.20 -7.70
C GLU A 173 -8.55 9.86 -6.91
N LYS A 174 -7.93 9.11 -5.99
CA LYS A 174 -6.92 9.62 -5.04
C LYS A 174 -5.50 9.42 -5.58
N GLN A 175 -5.22 10.06 -6.71
CA GLN A 175 -3.97 9.94 -7.48
C GLN A 175 -2.75 10.51 -6.75
N ASN A 176 -2.98 11.48 -5.86
CA ASN A 176 -1.98 12.08 -4.97
C ASN A 176 -1.63 11.21 -3.74
N ILE A 177 -2.27 10.05 -3.57
CA ILE A 177 -1.97 9.12 -2.48
C ILE A 177 -1.35 7.86 -3.08
N LEU A 178 -0.08 7.62 -2.77
CA LEU A 178 0.71 6.54 -3.35
C LEU A 178 0.99 5.46 -2.31
N VAL A 179 0.75 4.20 -2.67
CA VAL A 179 1.06 3.03 -1.83
C VAL A 179 2.09 2.12 -2.48
N VAL A 180 2.90 1.46 -1.66
CA VAL A 180 3.93 0.52 -2.08
C VAL A 180 4.11 -0.60 -1.06
N GLY A 181 4.37 -1.82 -1.53
CA GLY A 181 4.63 -3.00 -0.71
C GLY A 181 3.51 -4.06 -0.73
N PRO A 182 3.73 -5.23 -0.11
CA PRO A 182 4.95 -5.63 0.60
C PRO A 182 6.13 -5.88 -0.34
N VAL A 183 7.30 -5.36 0.04
CA VAL A 183 8.58 -5.63 -0.62
C VAL A 183 9.66 -5.99 0.40
N SER A 184 10.75 -6.63 -0.03
CA SER A 184 11.81 -7.10 0.89
C SER A 184 12.51 -5.95 1.61
N GLY A 185 12.39 -5.91 2.94
CA GLY A 185 12.99 -4.86 3.78
C GLY A 185 14.51 -4.87 3.79
N LYS A 186 15.14 -6.01 3.48
CA LYS A 186 16.60 -6.10 3.32
C LYS A 186 17.10 -5.23 2.17
N LYS A 187 16.35 -5.21 1.04
CA LYS A 187 16.68 -4.40 -0.14
C LYS A 187 16.12 -2.99 -0.04
N TYR A 188 14.84 -2.84 0.31
CA TYR A 188 14.10 -1.58 0.23
C TYR A 188 13.85 -0.96 1.61
N SER A 189 14.86 -0.95 2.49
CA SER A 189 14.81 -0.16 3.73
C SER A 189 14.71 1.35 3.48
N GLU A 190 15.04 1.77 2.25
CA GLU A 190 14.85 3.11 1.72
C GLU A 190 14.07 2.98 0.41
N ILE A 191 13.12 3.89 0.18
CA ILE A 191 12.14 3.84 -0.91
C ILE A 191 12.09 5.24 -1.53
N VAL A 192 12.59 5.36 -2.77
CA VAL A 192 12.55 6.62 -3.54
C VAL A 192 11.26 6.67 -4.34
N PHE A 193 10.38 7.63 -4.04
CA PHE A 193 9.17 7.90 -4.82
C PHE A 193 9.47 8.99 -5.87
N PRO A 194 9.21 8.74 -7.17
CA PRO A 194 9.34 9.75 -8.23
C PRO A 194 8.06 10.57 -8.31
N ILE A 195 8.08 11.81 -7.82
CA ILE A 195 6.89 12.67 -7.75
C ILE A 195 6.97 13.77 -8.82
N LEU A 196 5.89 14.00 -9.56
CA LEU A 196 5.72 15.17 -10.42
C LEU A 196 4.97 16.28 -9.67
N SER A 197 5.50 17.49 -9.71
CA SER A 197 4.84 18.67 -9.14
C SER A 197 3.78 19.28 -10.08
N PRO A 198 2.65 19.77 -9.54
CA PRO A 198 1.61 20.42 -10.32
C PRO A 198 2.02 21.79 -10.87
N ASP A 199 1.23 22.29 -11.82
CA ASP A 199 1.42 23.59 -12.45
C ASP A 199 0.22 24.54 -12.26
N PRO A 200 0.33 25.56 -11.37
CA PRO A 200 -0.68 26.59 -11.16
C PRO A 200 -1.01 27.45 -12.40
N THR A 201 -0.15 27.45 -13.43
CA THR A 201 -0.46 28.11 -14.70
C THR A 201 -1.51 27.33 -15.48
N LYS A 202 -1.50 25.99 -15.38
CA LYS A 202 -2.44 25.06 -16.01
C LYS A 202 -3.67 24.78 -15.14
N ASN A 203 -3.50 24.44 -13.86
CA ASN A 203 -4.58 24.12 -12.92
C ASN A 203 -4.81 25.26 -11.91
N LYS A 204 -6.02 25.84 -11.91
CA LYS A 204 -6.39 26.99 -11.05
C LYS A 204 -6.84 26.63 -9.64
N ALA A 205 -7.03 25.36 -9.32
CA ALA A 205 -7.23 24.92 -7.94
C ALA A 205 -5.94 24.96 -7.10
N ILE A 206 -4.78 24.98 -7.77
CA ILE A 206 -3.46 24.83 -7.13
C ILE A 206 -2.75 26.18 -7.08
N SER A 207 -2.00 26.44 -6.01
CA SER A 207 -1.39 27.74 -5.73
C SER A 207 0.05 27.60 -5.26
N TYR A 208 0.85 28.64 -5.45
CA TYR A 208 2.24 28.69 -4.97
C TYR A 208 2.28 28.89 -3.44
N LEU A 209 2.21 27.77 -2.70
CA LEU A 209 2.11 27.70 -1.25
C LEU A 209 3.15 26.71 -0.68
N LYS A 210 3.27 26.70 0.65
CA LYS A 210 3.87 25.60 1.41
C LYS A 210 2.78 24.58 1.69
N TYR A 211 3.03 23.31 1.37
CA TYR A 211 2.06 22.23 1.51
C TYR A 211 2.64 21.09 2.38
N PRO A 212 1.81 20.42 3.20
CA PRO A 212 2.24 19.26 3.97
C PRO A 212 2.29 17.98 3.13
N ILE A 213 3.21 17.08 3.48
CA ILE A 213 3.31 15.70 3.01
C ILE A 213 3.26 14.80 4.24
N TYR A 214 2.42 13.78 4.23
CA TYR A 214 2.32 12.80 5.32
C TYR A 214 2.80 11.43 4.84
N ILE A 215 3.60 10.74 5.65
CA ILE A 215 4.07 9.38 5.35
C ILE A 215 3.67 8.42 6.47
N GLY A 216 3.20 7.24 6.09
CA GLY A 216 3.10 6.07 6.97
C GLY A 216 3.99 4.96 6.44
N GLY A 217 4.89 4.42 7.26
CA GLY A 217 5.80 3.33 6.87
C GLY A 217 5.81 2.18 7.87
N ASN A 218 5.68 0.94 7.39
CA ASN A 218 5.68 -0.27 8.21
C ASN A 218 6.85 -1.21 7.86
N ARG A 219 7.38 -1.91 8.88
CA ARG A 219 8.21 -3.11 8.72
C ARG A 219 7.64 -4.27 9.55
N GLY A 220 7.58 -5.46 8.96
CA GLY A 220 7.05 -6.68 9.60
C GLY A 220 5.51 -6.82 9.51
N ARG A 221 4.98 -7.90 10.09
CA ARG A 221 3.56 -8.27 10.02
C ARG A 221 2.70 -7.55 11.08
N GLY A 222 1.47 -7.22 10.71
CA GLY A 222 0.47 -6.65 11.62
C GLY A 222 0.03 -7.64 12.70
N GLN A 223 -0.70 -7.13 13.69
CA GLN A 223 -1.18 -7.85 14.87
C GLN A 223 -2.60 -8.38 14.66
N VAL A 224 -3.42 -7.64 13.91
CA VAL A 224 -4.87 -7.87 13.70
C VAL A 224 -5.16 -7.99 12.19
N TYR A 225 -6.13 -8.83 11.82
CA TYR A 225 -6.63 -8.99 10.45
C TYR A 225 -7.91 -8.17 10.19
N PRO A 226 -8.31 -7.92 8.93
CA PRO A 226 -9.52 -7.13 8.61
C PRO A 226 -10.85 -7.69 9.15
N ASP A 227 -10.91 -8.97 9.50
CA ASP A 227 -12.05 -9.61 10.17
C ASP A 227 -12.06 -9.42 11.71
N GLY A 228 -11.10 -8.64 12.24
CA GLY A 228 -10.90 -8.41 13.68
C GLY A 228 -10.13 -9.51 14.40
N SER A 229 -9.75 -10.61 13.73
CA SER A 229 -9.07 -11.73 14.38
C SER A 229 -7.59 -11.44 14.69
N LYS A 230 -7.10 -11.98 15.82
CA LYS A 230 -5.69 -11.87 16.23
C LYS A 230 -4.79 -12.76 15.35
N SER A 231 -3.71 -12.19 14.85
CA SER A 231 -2.64 -12.93 14.15
C SER A 231 -1.68 -13.62 15.11
N ASN A 232 -0.86 -14.55 14.61
CA ASN A 232 0.24 -15.15 15.37
C ASN A 232 1.45 -14.22 15.60
N ASN A 233 1.33 -12.91 15.32
CA ASN A 233 2.36 -11.90 15.59
C ASN A 233 1.89 -10.87 16.65
N THR A 234 1.24 -11.34 17.71
CA THR A 234 0.75 -10.54 18.85
C THR A 234 0.74 -11.36 20.15
N ILE A 235 0.46 -10.71 21.27
CA ILE A 235 0.32 -11.33 22.59
C ILE A 235 -1.05 -12.01 22.72
N TYR A 236 -1.07 -13.23 23.26
CA TYR A 236 -2.30 -13.91 23.70
C TYR A 236 -2.46 -13.74 25.21
N THR A 237 -3.66 -13.33 25.63
CA THR A 237 -4.04 -13.00 27.00
C THR A 237 -5.16 -13.93 27.46
N CYS A 238 -5.32 -14.10 28.77
CA CYS A 238 -6.34 -14.97 29.35
C CYS A 238 -7.72 -14.30 29.41
N SER A 239 -8.80 -14.97 28.96
CA SER A 239 -10.17 -14.44 29.08
C SER A 239 -10.78 -14.49 30.49
N THR A 240 -10.15 -15.16 31.46
CA THR A 240 -10.74 -15.42 32.78
C THR A 240 -9.68 -15.54 33.89
N SER A 241 -10.08 -15.45 35.15
CA SER A 241 -9.21 -15.80 36.28
C SER A 241 -9.42 -17.27 36.68
N GLY A 242 -8.35 -18.03 36.85
CA GLY A 242 -8.41 -19.47 37.15
C GLY A 242 -7.04 -20.16 37.18
N GLN A 243 -7.03 -21.47 37.37
CA GLN A 243 -5.82 -22.29 37.34
C GLN A 243 -5.67 -22.98 35.98
N ILE A 244 -4.46 -23.00 35.41
CA ILE A 244 -4.15 -23.75 34.19
C ILE A 244 -4.09 -25.24 34.52
N THR A 245 -5.01 -26.03 33.98
CA THR A 245 -5.10 -27.49 34.24
C THR A 245 -4.41 -28.33 33.17
N ALA A 246 -4.33 -27.84 31.93
CA ALA A 246 -3.64 -28.52 30.83
C ALA A 246 -3.06 -27.54 29.80
N ILE A 247 -1.96 -27.94 29.15
CA ILE A 247 -1.38 -27.27 27.98
C ILE A 247 -1.09 -28.35 26.94
N GLU A 248 -1.91 -28.42 25.89
CA GLU A 248 -1.85 -29.47 24.86
C GLU A 248 -1.34 -28.90 23.53
N PRO A 249 -0.40 -29.57 22.83
CA PRO A 249 0.10 -29.09 21.54
C PRO A 249 -0.91 -29.29 20.41
N ILE A 250 -1.07 -28.29 19.54
CA ILE A 250 -1.96 -28.38 18.37
C ILE A 250 -1.22 -29.10 17.24
N ASP A 251 -1.59 -30.37 17.03
CA ASP A 251 -0.92 -31.24 16.08
C ASP A 251 -0.96 -30.73 14.62
N LYS A 252 0.11 -31.02 13.87
CA LYS A 252 0.36 -30.62 12.45
C LYS A 252 0.40 -29.11 12.14
N LYS A 253 -0.24 -28.24 12.92
CA LYS A 253 -0.22 -26.77 12.75
C LYS A 253 0.73 -26.06 13.73
N GLY A 254 0.99 -26.67 14.89
CA GLY A 254 1.73 -26.04 15.98
C GLY A 254 0.92 -24.98 16.72
N GLY A 255 1.43 -24.58 17.89
CA GLY A 255 0.66 -23.82 18.88
C GLY A 255 0.11 -24.74 19.97
N TYR A 256 -0.75 -24.19 20.83
CA TYR A 256 -1.20 -24.82 22.07
C TYR A 256 -2.69 -24.56 22.34
N ILE A 257 -3.36 -25.52 22.95
CA ILE A 257 -4.62 -25.35 23.66
C ILE A 257 -4.28 -25.26 25.15
N ILE A 258 -4.72 -24.20 25.82
CA ILE A 258 -4.51 -23.99 27.25
C ILE A 258 -5.88 -24.11 27.91
N THR A 259 -6.05 -25.13 28.75
CA THR A 259 -7.29 -25.36 29.50
C THR A 259 -7.18 -24.71 30.87
N ILE A 260 -8.14 -23.85 31.21
CA ILE A 260 -8.11 -23.00 32.39
C ILE A 260 -9.41 -23.23 33.17
N GLN A 261 -9.28 -23.65 34.42
CA GLN A 261 -10.41 -23.91 35.32
C GLN A 261 -10.65 -22.68 36.21
N PRO A 262 -11.79 -21.96 36.06
CA PRO A 262 -12.17 -20.89 36.97
C PRO A 262 -12.57 -21.45 38.35
N THR A 263 -12.55 -20.59 39.37
CA THR A 263 -13.01 -20.92 40.74
C THR A 263 -14.47 -21.37 40.79
N SER A 264 -15.28 -20.94 39.81
CA SER A 264 -16.66 -21.39 39.61
C SER A 264 -17.01 -21.36 38.12
N GLY A 265 -17.50 -22.48 37.57
CA GLY A 265 -17.88 -22.61 36.17
C GLY A 265 -17.12 -23.72 35.43
N GLU A 266 -17.40 -23.86 34.14
CA GLU A 266 -16.75 -24.83 33.26
C GLU A 266 -15.32 -24.38 32.87
N ALA A 267 -14.48 -25.34 32.48
CA ALA A 267 -13.13 -25.06 32.03
C ALA A 267 -13.13 -24.39 30.64
N ILE A 268 -12.40 -23.28 30.50
CA ILE A 268 -12.27 -22.52 29.25
C ILE A 268 -11.02 -22.97 28.50
N GLN A 269 -11.11 -23.10 27.17
CA GLN A 269 -9.99 -23.46 26.29
C GLN A 269 -9.50 -22.26 25.47
N GLU A 270 -8.32 -21.74 25.82
CA GLU A 270 -7.62 -20.72 25.05
C GLU A 270 -6.77 -21.35 23.94
N LYS A 271 -6.74 -20.72 22.76
CA LYS A 271 -6.06 -21.26 21.56
C LYS A 271 -4.95 -20.33 21.08
N VAL A 272 -3.71 -20.72 21.33
CA VAL A 272 -2.49 -20.00 20.94
C VAL A 272 -1.94 -20.62 19.65
N PRO A 273 -1.76 -19.86 18.55
CA PRO A 273 -1.18 -20.39 17.31
C PRO A 273 0.35 -20.56 17.40
N ALA A 274 0.95 -21.27 16.46
CA ALA A 274 2.41 -21.34 16.35
C ALA A 274 3.04 -19.95 16.12
N GLY A 275 3.97 -19.53 16.98
CA GLY A 275 4.73 -18.30 16.80
C GLY A 275 5.15 -17.62 18.12
N PRO A 276 4.20 -17.17 18.94
CA PRO A 276 4.46 -16.71 20.30
C PRO A 276 5.03 -17.86 21.16
N GLU A 277 5.90 -17.52 22.10
CA GLU A 277 6.48 -18.47 23.07
C GLU A 277 5.70 -18.36 24.40
N LEU A 278 5.34 -19.48 25.02
CA LEU A 278 4.56 -19.49 26.27
C LEU A 278 5.36 -18.97 27.46
N LEU A 279 4.69 -18.23 28.35
CA LEU A 279 5.25 -17.76 29.62
C LEU A 279 4.74 -18.55 30.84
N VAL A 280 3.62 -19.26 30.68
CA VAL A 280 2.87 -19.95 31.74
C VAL A 280 3.04 -21.47 31.68
N LYS A 281 2.75 -22.14 32.80
CA LYS A 281 2.88 -23.59 33.01
C LYS A 281 1.58 -24.18 33.57
N VAL A 282 1.43 -25.50 33.47
CA VAL A 282 0.36 -26.23 34.16
C VAL A 282 0.53 -26.07 35.67
N GLY A 283 -0.56 -25.75 36.36
CA GLY A 283 -0.60 -25.45 37.80
C GLY A 283 -0.54 -23.95 38.13
N ASP A 284 -0.16 -23.08 37.20
CA ASP A 284 -0.13 -21.63 37.43
C ASP A 284 -1.55 -21.08 37.59
N ASN A 285 -1.72 -20.16 38.56
CA ASN A 285 -2.92 -19.33 38.68
C ASN A 285 -2.76 -18.07 37.83
N VAL A 286 -3.71 -17.83 36.93
CA VAL A 286 -3.75 -16.67 36.05
C VAL A 286 -4.95 -15.77 36.34
N GLN A 287 -4.80 -14.48 36.05
CA GLN A 287 -5.88 -13.51 36.09
C GLN A 287 -6.41 -13.19 34.68
N ILE A 288 -7.62 -12.63 34.60
CA ILE A 288 -8.14 -12.02 33.38
C ILE A 288 -7.13 -10.99 32.80
N ASP A 289 -7.02 -10.97 31.47
CA ASP A 289 -6.06 -10.21 30.67
C ASP A 289 -4.57 -10.46 30.93
N GLN A 290 -4.20 -11.40 31.83
CA GLN A 290 -2.80 -11.79 32.02
C GLN A 290 -2.22 -12.41 30.73
N PRO A 291 -1.01 -12.01 30.30
CA PRO A 291 -0.38 -12.57 29.11
C PRO A 291 0.02 -14.03 29.32
N LEU A 292 -0.47 -14.90 28.44
CA LEU A 292 -0.10 -16.32 28.37
C LEU A 292 1.17 -16.54 27.53
N THR A 293 1.48 -15.61 26.63
CA THR A 293 2.62 -15.64 25.71
C THR A 293 3.52 -14.42 25.85
N ASN A 294 4.75 -14.53 25.33
CA ASN A 294 5.56 -13.36 25.01
C ASN A 294 4.94 -12.52 23.88
N ASN A 295 5.57 -11.38 23.58
CA ASN A 295 5.30 -10.62 22.36
C ASN A 295 6.30 -11.03 21.27
N PRO A 296 5.89 -11.77 20.22
CA PRO A 296 6.78 -12.15 19.12
C PRO A 296 7.09 -10.99 18.15
N ASN A 297 6.41 -9.85 18.28
CA ASN A 297 6.50 -8.78 17.29
C ASN A 297 7.78 -7.94 17.43
N VAL A 298 8.61 -8.03 16.40
CA VAL A 298 9.85 -7.25 16.22
C VAL A 298 9.70 -6.11 15.19
N GLY A 299 8.56 -6.03 14.52
CA GLY A 299 8.26 -5.02 13.52
C GLY A 299 7.73 -3.71 14.11
N GLY A 300 7.02 -2.95 13.28
CA GLY A 300 6.23 -1.80 13.71
C GLY A 300 5.97 -0.79 12.60
N PHE A 301 5.00 0.08 12.87
CA PHE A 301 4.58 1.19 12.05
C PHE A 301 5.11 2.51 12.59
N GLY A 302 5.42 3.44 11.70
CA GLY A 302 5.75 4.82 12.01
C GLY A 302 5.01 5.78 11.09
N GLN A 303 4.84 6.99 11.58
CA GLN A 303 4.35 8.12 10.82
C GLN A 303 5.40 9.23 10.91
N GLU A 304 5.49 10.05 9.88
CA GLU A 304 6.24 11.31 9.91
C GLU A 304 5.50 12.33 9.04
N GLU A 305 5.72 13.62 9.29
CA GLU A 305 5.21 14.69 8.43
C GLU A 305 6.31 15.67 8.04
N THR A 306 6.20 16.21 6.83
CA THR A 306 7.16 17.16 6.25
C THR A 306 6.44 18.15 5.36
N GLU A 307 7.16 19.15 4.85
CA GLU A 307 6.56 20.27 4.11
C GLU A 307 7.36 20.60 2.86
N ILE A 308 6.66 20.88 1.76
CA ILE A 308 7.25 21.24 0.47
C ILE A 308 6.72 22.59 -0.01
N VAL A 309 7.60 23.47 -0.49
CA VAL A 309 7.18 24.76 -1.09
C VAL A 309 7.05 24.62 -2.60
N LEU A 310 5.84 24.83 -3.13
CA LEU A 310 5.62 25.03 -4.56
C LEU A 310 5.99 26.47 -4.92
N GLN A 311 7.22 26.65 -5.42
CA GLN A 311 7.81 27.98 -5.63
C GLN A 311 7.54 28.52 -7.04
N ASN A 312 7.31 29.83 -7.14
CA ASN A 312 7.25 30.54 -8.41
C ASN A 312 8.63 31.18 -8.71
N PRO A 313 9.30 30.88 -9.83
CA PRO A 313 10.57 31.50 -10.21
C PRO A 313 10.55 33.04 -10.16
N ALA A 314 9.44 33.67 -10.57
CA ALA A 314 9.29 35.12 -10.58
C ALA A 314 9.30 35.75 -9.18
N ARG A 315 8.85 35.02 -8.14
CA ARG A 315 8.97 35.48 -6.74
C ARG A 315 10.43 35.54 -6.30
N VAL A 316 11.23 34.55 -6.69
CA VAL A 316 12.67 34.51 -6.38
C VAL A 316 13.43 35.58 -7.16
N GLN A 317 13.12 35.77 -8.44
CA GLN A 317 13.69 36.83 -9.28
C GLN A 317 13.38 38.23 -8.71
N GLY A 318 12.12 38.50 -8.34
CA GLY A 318 11.73 39.76 -7.70
C GLY A 318 12.43 39.99 -6.36
N LEU A 319 12.60 38.95 -5.55
CA LEU A 319 13.33 39.02 -4.28
C LEU A 319 14.82 39.36 -4.47
N LEU A 320 15.48 38.77 -5.46
CA LEU A 320 16.88 39.07 -5.80
C LEU A 320 17.05 40.52 -6.28
N VAL A 321 16.14 41.01 -7.12
CA VAL A 321 16.12 42.42 -7.56
C VAL A 321 15.90 43.36 -6.37
N PHE A 322 15.01 43.02 -5.44
CA PHE A 322 14.81 43.78 -4.21
C PHE A 322 16.06 43.80 -3.32
N PHE A 323 16.74 42.67 -3.13
CA PHE A 323 18.00 42.60 -2.38
C PHE A 323 19.09 43.48 -3.00
N ILE A 324 19.19 43.55 -4.33
CA ILE A 324 20.12 44.44 -5.03
C ILE A 324 19.80 45.91 -4.72
N PHE A 325 18.52 46.32 -4.76
CA PHE A 325 18.13 47.69 -4.40
C PHE A 325 18.39 48.01 -2.91
N VAL A 326 18.14 47.07 -2.00
CA VAL A 326 18.43 47.24 -0.56
C VAL A 326 19.93 47.39 -0.33
N LEU A 327 20.77 46.59 -1.00
CA LEU A 327 22.22 46.68 -0.91
C LEU A 327 22.73 48.04 -1.42
N PHE A 328 22.24 48.52 -2.57
CA PHE A 328 22.57 49.86 -3.07
C PHE A 328 22.14 50.96 -2.09
N ALA A 329 20.93 50.89 -1.53
CA ALA A 329 20.46 51.86 -0.54
C ALA A 329 21.34 51.88 0.73
N GLN A 330 21.71 50.71 1.25
CA GLN A 330 22.63 50.60 2.39
C GLN A 330 24.01 51.21 2.09
N VAL A 331 24.60 50.87 0.94
CA VAL A 331 25.90 51.41 0.50
C VAL A 331 25.84 52.93 0.33
N PHE A 332 24.81 53.46 -0.34
CA PHE A 332 24.67 54.91 -0.53
C PHE A 332 24.39 55.66 0.77
N LEU A 333 23.64 55.09 1.73
CA LEU A 333 23.45 55.69 3.06
C LEU A 333 24.77 55.75 3.84
N VAL A 334 25.57 54.68 3.83
CA VAL A 334 26.89 54.66 4.49
C VAL A 334 27.86 55.63 3.82
N LEU A 335 27.91 55.67 2.49
CA LEU A 335 28.73 56.63 1.75
C LEU A 335 28.29 58.08 1.99
N LYS A 336 26.98 58.36 2.04
CA LYS A 336 26.46 59.71 2.33
C LYS A 336 26.77 60.14 3.76
N LYS A 337 26.66 59.23 4.75
CA LYS A 337 27.12 59.48 6.13
C LYS A 337 28.62 59.80 6.14
N LYS A 338 29.45 58.98 5.50
CA LYS A 338 30.91 59.18 5.41
C LYS A 338 31.32 60.43 4.61
N GLN A 339 30.46 60.94 3.73
CA GLN A 339 30.63 62.25 3.11
C GLN A 339 30.32 63.38 4.11
N PHE A 340 29.21 63.28 4.86
CA PHE A 340 28.79 64.34 5.79
C PHE A 340 29.67 64.43 7.04
N GLU A 341 30.18 63.31 7.55
CA GLU A 341 31.17 63.28 8.63
C GLU A 341 32.39 64.17 8.31
N LYS A 342 32.80 64.26 7.04
CA LYS A 342 33.91 65.15 6.63
C LYS A 342 33.57 66.64 6.77
N VAL A 343 32.31 67.01 6.59
CA VAL A 343 31.83 68.40 6.73
C VAL A 343 31.76 68.77 8.21
N GLN A 344 31.18 67.91 9.05
CA GLN A 344 31.17 68.08 10.50
C GLN A 344 32.60 68.18 11.07
N LEU A 345 33.55 67.38 10.55
CA LEU A 345 34.96 67.47 10.93
C LEU A 345 35.65 68.78 10.50
N SER A 346 35.25 69.39 9.38
CA SER A 346 35.80 70.69 8.94
C SER A 346 35.17 71.90 9.62
N GLU A 347 33.89 71.80 10.02
CA GLU A 347 33.15 72.90 10.66
C GLU A 347 33.21 72.84 12.20
N MET A 348 33.60 71.70 12.77
CA MET A 348 33.60 71.40 14.22
C MET A 348 32.26 71.66 14.93
N ASN A 349 31.18 71.67 14.15
CA ASN A 349 29.79 71.81 14.57
C ASN A 349 29.03 70.56 14.09
N PHE A 350 28.14 70.01 14.91
CA PHE A 350 27.69 68.61 14.81
C PHE A 350 26.20 68.45 14.50
#